data_AF-A0A7W2APY8-F1
#
_entry.id   AF-A0A7W2APY8-F1
#
_cell.length_a   1.000
_cell.length_b   1.000
_cell.length_c   1.000
_cell.angle_alpha   90.00
_cell.angle_beta   90.00
_cell.angle_gamma   90.00
#
_symmetry.space_group_name_H-M   'P 1'
#
loop_
_entity.id
_entity.type
_entity.pdbx_description
1 polymer ?
#
loop_
_entity_poly.entity_id
_entity_poly.type
_entity_poly.pdbx_seq_one_letter_code
_entity_poly.pdbx_strand_id
1 'polypeptide(L)'
;MIRVIRGLIIICIGFVLFMNGCQGHEELGTGTVVGNEKKVTLMEETDFLVLSEDEQKIYHTCKADEKENCLRKVDPIVVAKLYLYAVLTRDQVMEKALSVQGMAEARAYNKAQSMKTILTGVTKVKFIQTDQQSGYIEYPMLGENSARFQMFKDERGVWKVDVNSFIQ
;
A
#
# COMPACT_ATOMS: atom_id res chain seq x y z
N MET A 1 -8.48 -28.52 -63.29
CA MET A 1 -8.33 -29.64 -62.35
C MET A 1 -9.25 -29.37 -61.15
N ILE A 2 -10.37 -30.10 -61.14
CA ILE A 2 -11.32 -30.47 -60.07
C ILE A 2 -11.52 -29.52 -58.86
N ARG A 3 -12.74 -28.95 -58.80
CA ARG A 3 -13.47 -28.43 -57.63
C ARG A 3 -13.91 -29.59 -56.72
N VAL A 4 -13.92 -29.43 -55.39
CA VAL A 4 -15.03 -29.93 -54.54
C VAL A 4 -15.14 -29.08 -53.26
N ILE A 5 -16.19 -28.24 -53.20
CA ILE A 5 -16.80 -27.72 -51.96
C ILE A 5 -17.97 -28.65 -51.66
N ARG A 6 -17.95 -29.30 -50.49
CA ARG A 6 -19.03 -30.08 -49.88
C ARG A 6 -18.77 -30.03 -48.37
N GLY A 7 -19.71 -29.83 -47.46
CA GLY A 7 -21.15 -29.70 -47.53
C GLY A 7 -21.61 -29.67 -46.07
N LEU A 8 -22.43 -28.68 -45.76
CA LEU A 8 -23.12 -28.49 -44.49
C LEU A 8 -24.10 -29.66 -44.29
N ILE A 9 -23.96 -30.45 -43.23
CA ILE A 9 -24.99 -31.39 -42.78
C ILE A 9 -25.16 -31.21 -41.27
N ILE A 10 -26.26 -30.55 -40.91
CA ILE A 10 -26.83 -30.47 -39.57
C ILE A 10 -27.64 -31.76 -39.39
N ILE A 11 -27.29 -32.60 -38.42
CA ILE A 11 -28.14 -33.70 -37.96
C ILE A 11 -28.48 -33.46 -36.49
N CYS A 12 -29.70 -32.98 -36.28
CA CYS A 12 -30.40 -33.05 -35.01
C CYS A 12 -30.97 -34.46 -34.85
N ILE A 13 -30.48 -35.24 -33.88
CA ILE A 13 -31.26 -36.33 -33.29
C ILE A 13 -31.03 -36.29 -31.79
N GLY A 14 -32.03 -35.82 -31.07
CA GLY A 14 -32.17 -36.09 -29.65
C GLY A 14 -32.76 -37.49 -29.46
N PHE A 15 -32.25 -38.22 -28.48
CA PHE A 15 -33.09 -39.14 -27.73
C PHE A 15 -32.59 -39.25 -26.30
N VAL A 16 -33.54 -39.06 -25.41
CA VAL A 16 -33.46 -38.99 -23.96
C VAL A 16 -33.28 -40.40 -23.39
N LEU A 17 -32.38 -40.56 -22.41
CA LEU A 17 -32.57 -41.54 -21.34
C LEU A 17 -32.29 -40.87 -19.99
N PHE A 18 -33.39 -40.54 -19.33
CA PHE A 18 -33.50 -40.46 -17.87
C PHE A 18 -33.15 -41.82 -17.27
N MET A 19 -32.33 -41.83 -16.20
CA MET A 19 -32.63 -42.59 -14.98
C MET A 19 -31.81 -42.05 -13.81
N ASN A 20 -32.54 -41.41 -12.89
CA ASN A 20 -32.46 -41.52 -11.43
C ASN A 20 -31.12 -41.31 -10.70
N GLY A 21 -31.06 -40.17 -10.02
CA GLY A 21 -30.20 -39.92 -8.87
C GLY A 21 -30.66 -38.71 -8.06
N CYS A 22 -31.94 -38.68 -7.65
CA CYS A 22 -32.43 -37.74 -6.63
C CYS A 22 -32.12 -38.31 -5.24
N GLN A 23 -31.22 -37.67 -4.50
CA GLN A 23 -31.34 -37.58 -3.04
C GLN A 23 -31.35 -36.09 -2.69
N GLY A 24 -32.42 -35.70 -1.98
CA GLY A 24 -32.77 -34.32 -1.69
C GLY A 24 -31.82 -33.62 -0.73
N HIS A 25 -31.50 -32.37 -1.09
CA HIS A 25 -31.77 -31.14 -0.35
C HIS A 25 -31.95 -31.23 1.18
N GLU A 26 -31.03 -30.58 1.92
CA GLU A 26 -31.36 -29.66 3.01
C GLU A 26 -30.24 -28.61 3.16
N GLU A 27 -30.66 -27.42 3.56
CA GLU A 27 -30.05 -26.11 3.35
C GLU A 27 -28.98 -25.68 4.38
N LEU A 28 -28.29 -24.57 4.02
CA LEU A 28 -27.82 -23.49 4.89
C LEU A 28 -26.78 -23.81 5.98
N GLY A 29 -25.53 -23.47 5.64
CA GLY A 29 -24.46 -23.22 6.59
C GLY A 29 -23.43 -22.28 5.98
N THR A 30 -23.67 -20.99 6.15
CA THR A 30 -22.79 -19.87 5.82
C THR A 30 -21.34 -20.13 6.25
N GLY A 31 -20.41 -20.06 5.30
CA GLY A 31 -19.00 -20.22 5.61
C GLY A 31 -18.07 -19.93 4.44
N THR A 32 -18.38 -18.95 3.58
CA THR A 32 -17.28 -18.26 2.90
C THR A 32 -16.48 -17.56 3.99
N VAL A 33 -15.41 -18.21 4.42
CA VAL A 33 -14.29 -17.53 5.06
C VAL A 33 -13.77 -16.59 4.00
N VAL A 34 -14.29 -15.36 3.98
CA VAL A 34 -13.66 -14.24 3.28
C VAL A 34 -12.33 -14.08 3.99
N GLY A 35 -11.30 -14.72 3.44
CA GLY A 35 -9.93 -14.48 3.85
C GLY A 35 -9.69 -13.00 3.69
N ASN A 36 -9.67 -12.29 4.81
CA ASN A 36 -9.25 -10.90 4.89
C ASN A 36 -7.72 -10.88 4.76
N GLU A 37 -7.21 -11.42 3.65
CA GLU A 37 -5.78 -11.49 3.37
C GLU A 37 -5.30 -10.06 3.21
N LYS A 38 -4.43 -9.62 4.13
CA LYS A 38 -3.73 -8.35 4.03
C LYS A 38 -2.97 -8.33 2.70
N LYS A 39 -3.50 -7.65 1.70
CA LYS A 39 -2.83 -7.49 0.41
C LYS A 39 -1.67 -6.53 0.61
N VAL A 40 -0.45 -7.07 0.67
CA VAL A 40 0.77 -6.25 0.59
C VAL A 40 0.76 -5.56 -0.76
N THR A 41 0.72 -4.24 -0.75
CA THR A 41 0.63 -3.45 -1.98
C THR A 41 2.02 -3.15 -2.52
N LEU A 42 3.01 -2.93 -1.64
CA LEU A 42 4.40 -2.68 -1.99
C LEU A 42 5.34 -3.28 -0.94
N MET A 43 6.52 -3.73 -1.37
CA MET A 43 7.61 -4.19 -0.52
C MET A 43 8.91 -3.66 -1.08
N GLU A 44 9.77 -3.13 -0.21
CA GLU A 44 11.05 -2.56 -0.60
C GLU A 44 12.15 -3.05 0.34
N GLU A 45 13.32 -3.35 -0.25
CA GLU A 45 14.55 -3.61 0.49
C GLU A 45 15.49 -2.40 0.34
N THR A 46 15.50 -1.50 1.32
CA THR A 46 16.21 -0.20 1.28
C THR A 46 16.56 0.26 2.70
N ASP A 47 17.63 1.03 2.87
CA ASP A 47 17.85 1.75 4.14
C ASP A 47 16.77 2.80 4.30
N PHE A 48 15.85 2.56 5.23
CA PHE A 48 14.64 3.36 5.36
C PHE A 48 14.91 4.81 5.80
N LEU A 49 16.07 5.09 6.39
CA LEU A 49 16.44 6.44 6.85
C LEU A 49 17.29 7.20 5.83
N VAL A 50 17.69 6.56 4.73
CA VAL A 50 18.53 7.16 3.70
C VAL A 50 17.75 7.31 2.40
N LEU A 51 17.75 8.53 1.86
CA LEU A 51 17.20 8.80 0.53
C LEU A 51 18.24 8.44 -0.54
N SER A 52 17.84 7.61 -1.48
CA SER A 52 18.56 7.39 -2.75
C SER A 52 18.61 8.67 -3.59
N GLU A 53 19.44 8.68 -4.63
CA GLU A 53 19.58 9.86 -5.51
C GLU A 53 18.25 10.29 -6.16
N ASP A 54 17.42 9.32 -6.58
CA ASP A 54 16.14 9.62 -7.20
C ASP A 54 15.12 10.14 -6.17
N GLU A 55 15.13 9.60 -4.95
CA GLU A 55 14.30 10.10 -3.85
C GLU A 55 14.72 11.51 -3.44
N GLN A 56 16.02 11.83 -3.46
CA GLN A 56 16.51 13.20 -3.23
C GLN A 56 16.05 14.15 -4.34
N LYS A 57 16.07 13.72 -5.62
CA LYS A 57 15.52 14.53 -6.72
C LYS A 57 14.02 14.77 -6.53
N ILE A 58 13.26 13.75 -6.13
CA ILE A 58 11.84 13.89 -5.80
C ILE A 58 11.68 14.90 -4.65
N TYR A 59 12.47 14.77 -3.58
CA TYR A 59 12.43 15.67 -2.43
C TYR A 59 12.61 17.13 -2.84
N HIS A 60 13.68 17.43 -3.58
CA HIS A 60 13.99 18.80 -4.01
C HIS A 60 12.96 19.36 -5.00
N THR A 61 12.51 18.53 -5.94
CA THR A 61 11.47 18.93 -6.90
C THR A 61 10.16 19.24 -6.17
N CYS A 62 9.79 18.41 -5.21
CA CYS A 62 8.54 18.56 -4.48
C CYS A 62 8.53 19.70 -3.48
N LYS A 63 9.66 20.00 -2.87
CA LYS A 63 9.80 21.14 -1.98
C LYS A 63 9.50 22.47 -2.69
N ALA A 64 9.80 22.56 -3.99
CA ALA A 64 9.52 23.74 -4.80
C ALA A 64 8.08 23.79 -5.34
N ASP A 65 7.31 22.71 -5.20
CA ASP A 65 5.93 22.61 -5.69
C ASP A 65 4.93 22.95 -4.59
N GLU A 66 4.52 24.21 -4.54
CA GLU A 66 3.55 24.72 -3.55
C GLU A 66 2.20 23.97 -3.55
N LYS A 67 1.85 23.29 -4.65
CA LYS A 67 0.56 22.61 -4.80
C LYS A 67 0.61 21.12 -4.45
N GLU A 68 1.78 20.59 -4.09
CA GLU A 68 2.00 19.15 -3.81
C GLU A 68 1.63 18.24 -5.00
N ASN A 69 1.59 18.76 -6.24
CA ASN A 69 1.22 17.97 -7.41
C ASN A 69 2.22 16.86 -7.69
N CYS A 70 3.50 17.13 -7.47
CA CYS A 70 4.58 16.16 -7.62
C CYS A 70 4.39 14.94 -6.69
N LEU A 71 3.76 15.11 -5.52
CA LEU A 71 3.60 14.06 -4.49
C LEU A 71 2.47 13.08 -4.83
N ARG A 72 1.55 13.46 -5.72
CA ARG A 72 0.35 12.66 -6.05
C ARG A 72 0.65 11.29 -6.63
N LYS A 73 1.83 11.13 -7.25
CA LYS A 73 2.26 9.87 -7.88
C LYS A 73 3.42 9.20 -7.12
N VAL A 74 3.83 9.76 -5.98
CA VAL A 74 4.93 9.21 -5.19
C VAL A 74 4.42 8.02 -4.38
N ASP A 75 5.19 6.94 -4.40
CA ASP A 75 4.86 5.73 -3.66
C ASP A 75 4.82 6.00 -2.15
N PRO A 76 3.90 5.34 -1.41
CA PRO A 76 3.74 5.58 0.02
C PRO A 76 4.99 5.27 0.85
N ILE A 77 5.81 4.28 0.44
CA ILE A 77 7.09 3.99 1.11
C ILE A 77 8.04 5.19 0.95
N VAL A 78 8.18 5.70 -0.28
CA VAL A 78 8.99 6.89 -0.57
C VAL A 78 8.47 8.10 0.21
N VAL A 79 7.15 8.37 0.21
CA VAL A 79 6.53 9.44 1.01
C VAL A 79 6.94 9.36 2.48
N ALA A 80 6.92 8.15 3.06
CA ALA A 80 7.31 7.97 4.46
C ALA A 80 8.81 8.25 4.70
N LYS A 81 9.69 7.85 3.77
CA LYS A 81 11.12 8.18 3.82
C LYS A 81 11.35 9.69 3.72
N LEU A 82 10.68 10.36 2.78
CA LEU A 82 10.76 11.82 2.60
C LEU A 82 10.29 12.56 3.86
N TYR A 83 9.22 12.07 4.52
CA TYR A 83 8.72 12.65 5.76
C TYR A 83 9.76 12.53 6.89
N LEU A 84 10.32 11.33 7.11
CA LEU A 84 11.33 11.12 8.14
C LEU A 84 12.58 11.98 7.88
N TYR A 85 13.03 12.03 6.63
CA TYR A 85 14.12 12.92 6.23
C TYR A 85 13.81 14.38 6.57
N ALA A 86 12.62 14.88 6.19
CA ALA A 86 12.20 16.25 6.47
C ALA A 86 12.23 16.59 7.97
N VAL A 87 11.70 15.71 8.83
CA VAL A 87 11.72 15.96 10.28
C VAL A 87 13.14 15.93 10.83
N LEU A 88 13.99 15.00 10.38
CA LEU A 88 15.38 14.89 10.85
C LEU A 88 16.24 16.07 10.40
N THR A 89 15.95 16.66 9.24
CA THR A 89 16.64 17.86 8.72
C THR A 89 15.93 19.17 9.08
N ARG A 90 14.84 19.13 9.86
CA ARG A 90 14.02 20.29 10.26
C ARG A 90 13.45 21.09 9.08
N ASP A 91 13.07 20.39 8.01
CA ASP A 91 12.40 20.99 6.86
C ASP A 91 10.89 21.05 7.08
N GLN A 92 10.44 22.17 7.66
CA GLN A 92 9.05 22.37 8.03
C GLN A 92 8.08 22.39 6.84
N VAL A 93 8.56 22.80 5.65
CA VAL A 93 7.72 22.85 4.45
C VAL A 93 7.34 21.44 4.04
N MET A 94 8.34 20.56 3.93
CA MET A 94 8.12 19.16 3.58
C MET A 94 7.45 18.38 4.70
N GLU A 95 7.79 18.63 5.96
CA GLU A 95 7.12 18.01 7.11
C GLU A 95 5.61 18.29 7.10
N LYS A 96 5.22 19.56 6.92
CA LYS A 96 3.81 19.95 6.88
C LYS A 96 3.08 19.37 5.65
N ALA A 97 3.74 19.32 4.49
CA ALA A 97 3.16 18.73 3.30
C ALA A 97 2.90 17.23 3.47
N LEU A 98 3.79 16.50 4.16
CA LEU A 98 3.75 15.04 4.24
C LEU A 98 3.07 14.48 5.51
N SER A 99 2.56 15.31 6.40
CA SER A 99 1.86 14.88 7.63
C SER A 99 0.36 15.09 7.55
N VAL A 100 -0.42 14.16 8.14
CA VAL A 100 -1.90 14.26 8.19
C VAL A 100 -2.36 15.43 9.06
N GLN A 101 -1.64 15.67 10.16
CA GLN A 101 -1.86 16.80 11.05
C GLN A 101 -0.52 17.44 11.36
N GLY A 102 -0.45 18.76 11.24
CA GLY A 102 0.70 19.52 11.71
C GLY A 102 0.85 19.30 13.21
N MET A 103 1.98 18.73 13.62
CA MET A 103 2.35 18.60 15.03
C MET A 103 3.26 19.77 15.41
N ALA A 104 3.29 20.16 16.69
CA ALA A 104 4.28 21.12 17.16
C ALA A 104 5.70 20.58 16.88
N GLU A 105 6.56 21.40 16.28
CA GLU A 105 7.89 21.03 15.78
C GLU A 105 8.70 20.22 16.80
N ALA A 106 8.79 20.71 18.05
CA ALA A 106 9.54 20.02 19.11
C ALA A 106 9.02 18.60 19.37
N ARG A 107 7.70 18.39 19.29
CA ARG A 107 7.08 17.08 19.50
C ARG A 107 7.29 16.16 18.30
N ALA A 108 7.16 16.68 17.07
CA ALA A 108 7.43 15.93 15.85
C ALA A 108 8.90 15.47 15.79
N TYR A 109 9.83 16.38 16.07
CA TYR A 109 11.26 16.10 16.12
C TYR A 109 11.61 15.03 17.15
N ASN A 110 11.14 15.18 18.40
CA ASN A 110 11.40 14.18 19.44
C ASN A 110 10.89 12.79 19.04
N LYS A 111 9.69 12.72 18.44
CA LYS A 111 9.12 11.46 17.98
C LYS A 111 9.91 10.86 16.82
N ALA A 112 10.34 11.68 15.87
CA ALA A 112 11.20 11.22 14.76
C ALA A 112 12.60 10.78 15.24
N GLN A 113 13.16 11.40 16.28
CA GLN A 113 14.42 10.93 16.88
C GLN A 113 14.26 9.58 17.58
N SER A 114 13.16 9.36 18.31
CA SER A 114 12.82 8.03 18.84
C SER A 114 12.70 7.01 17.70
N MET A 115 12.00 7.37 16.62
CA MET A 115 11.84 6.53 15.44
C MET A 115 13.15 6.27 14.71
N LYS A 116 14.06 7.25 14.63
CA LYS A 116 15.38 7.08 14.04
C LYS A 116 16.11 5.93 14.70
N THR A 117 16.09 5.85 16.03
CA THR A 117 16.71 4.75 16.77
C THR A 117 16.07 3.41 16.44
N ILE A 118 14.74 3.35 16.34
CA ILE A 118 13.99 2.12 16.03
C ILE A 118 14.22 1.67 14.59
N LEU A 119 14.26 2.61 13.65
CA LEU A 119 14.38 2.37 12.21
C LEU A 119 15.82 2.23 11.75
N THR A 120 16.80 2.46 12.62
CA THR A 120 18.22 2.26 12.28
C THR A 120 18.46 0.80 11.95
N GLY A 121 18.93 0.52 10.74
CA GLY A 121 19.17 -0.83 10.25
C GLY A 121 17.92 -1.55 9.74
N VAL A 122 16.75 -0.89 9.72
CA VAL A 122 15.57 -1.41 9.03
C VAL A 122 15.81 -1.35 7.53
N THR A 123 15.93 -2.53 6.94
CA THR A 123 16.17 -2.70 5.50
C THR A 123 14.96 -3.22 4.75
N LYS A 124 13.97 -3.80 5.43
CA LYS A 124 12.78 -4.38 4.77
C LYS A 124 11.54 -3.68 5.28
N VAL A 125 10.82 -3.03 4.37
CA VAL A 125 9.57 -2.33 4.69
C VAL A 125 8.48 -2.74 3.72
N LYS A 126 7.24 -2.77 4.22
CA LYS A 126 6.06 -3.07 3.44
C LYS A 126 5.06 -1.95 3.58
N PHE A 127 4.39 -1.62 2.49
CA PHE A 127 3.16 -0.85 2.56
C PHE A 127 1.97 -1.80 2.37
N ILE A 128 1.07 -1.80 3.34
CA ILE A 128 -0.17 -2.54 3.30
C ILE A 128 -1.31 -1.54 3.20
N GLN A 129 -1.98 -1.53 2.06
CA GLN A 129 -3.15 -0.69 1.85
C GLN A 129 -4.38 -1.39 2.44
N THR A 130 -5.09 -0.70 3.33
CA THR A 130 -6.29 -1.23 4.00
C THR A 130 -7.57 -0.84 3.27
N ASP A 131 -7.60 0.35 2.65
CA ASP A 131 -8.68 0.79 1.76
C ASP A 131 -8.16 1.85 0.76
N GLN A 132 -9.05 2.52 0.02
CA GLN A 132 -8.65 3.51 -0.99
C GLN A 132 -7.89 4.73 -0.42
N GLN A 133 -8.14 5.07 0.84
CA GLN A 133 -7.63 6.26 1.53
C GLN A 133 -6.68 5.94 2.70
N SER A 134 -6.56 4.68 3.13
CA SER A 134 -5.75 4.31 4.28
C SER A 134 -4.82 3.13 4.01
N GLY A 135 -3.71 3.10 4.76
CA GLY A 135 -2.76 2.00 4.79
C GLY A 135 -1.73 2.22 5.89
N TYR A 136 -0.76 1.34 5.99
CA TYR A 136 0.35 1.49 6.94
C TYR A 136 1.66 0.99 6.36
N ILE A 137 2.75 1.58 6.86
CA ILE A 137 4.08 1.03 6.71
C ILE A 137 4.29 0.02 7.85
N GLU A 138 4.66 -1.20 7.47
CA GLU A 138 5.06 -2.28 8.38
C GLU A 138 6.56 -2.53 8.23
N TYR A 139 7.25 -2.66 9.36
CA TYR A 139 8.69 -2.89 9.41
C TYR A 139 9.05 -3.82 10.56
N PRO A 140 10.16 -4.58 10.45
CA PRO A 140 10.61 -5.46 11.50
C PRO A 140 11.04 -4.67 12.73
N MET A 141 10.64 -5.14 13.91
CA MET A 141 11.17 -4.69 15.20
C MET A 141 12.01 -5.84 15.79
N LEU A 142 12.94 -5.55 16.71
CA LEU A 142 13.74 -6.57 17.38
C LEU A 142 12.81 -7.64 18.02
N GLY A 143 12.87 -8.88 17.53
CA GLY A 143 11.98 -10.00 17.92
C GLY A 143 11.17 -10.55 16.73
N GLU A 144 10.07 -11.27 17.02
CA GLU A 144 9.14 -11.78 15.99
C GLU A 144 7.99 -10.81 15.65
N ASN A 145 7.94 -9.64 16.31
CA ASN A 145 6.87 -8.67 16.10
C ASN A 145 7.24 -7.64 15.02
N SER A 146 6.28 -7.29 14.16
CA SER A 146 6.38 -6.12 13.29
C SER A 146 5.80 -4.89 13.98
N ALA A 147 6.45 -3.75 13.76
CA ALA A 147 5.90 -2.45 14.13
C ALA A 147 5.29 -1.78 12.90
N ARG A 148 4.39 -0.81 13.13
CA ARG A 148 3.69 -0.12 12.06
C ARG A 148 3.40 1.34 12.39
N PHE A 149 3.30 2.16 11.37
CA PHE A 149 2.70 3.49 11.45
C PHE A 149 1.74 3.72 10.27
N GLN A 150 0.68 4.46 10.54
CA GLN A 150 -0.43 4.70 9.64
C GLN A 150 -0.10 5.78 8.61
N MET A 151 -0.69 5.61 7.44
CA MET A 151 -0.67 6.56 6.34
C MET A 151 -2.10 6.77 5.82
N PHE A 152 -2.39 8.01 5.45
CA PHE A 152 -3.68 8.40 4.89
C PHE A 152 -3.46 9.18 3.61
N LYS A 153 -4.32 8.94 2.63
CA LYS A 153 -4.34 9.68 1.38
C LYS A 153 -5.29 10.88 1.52
N ASP A 154 -4.81 12.06 1.20
CA ASP A 154 -5.64 13.27 1.21
C ASP A 154 -6.59 13.34 0.00
N GLU A 155 -7.44 14.35 -0.02
CA GLU A 155 -8.40 14.60 -1.12
C GLU A 155 -7.74 14.84 -2.49
N ARG A 156 -6.46 15.21 -2.53
CA ARG A 156 -5.67 15.41 -3.76
C ARG A 156 -4.99 14.12 -4.23
N GLY A 157 -5.08 13.06 -3.44
CA GLY A 157 -4.47 11.77 -3.71
C GLY A 157 -3.05 11.61 -3.17
N VAL A 158 -2.58 12.54 -2.32
CA VAL A 158 -1.24 12.52 -1.72
C VAL A 158 -1.26 11.68 -0.45
N TRP A 159 -0.39 10.68 -0.36
CA TRP A 159 -0.17 9.95 0.88
C TRP A 159 0.51 10.83 1.92
N LYS A 160 0.08 10.73 3.17
CA LYS A 160 0.60 11.48 4.31
C LYS A 160 0.77 10.56 5.52
N VAL A 161 1.77 10.85 6.35
CA VAL A 161 2.10 10.10 7.56
C VAL A 161 1.24 10.60 8.72
N ASP A 162 0.59 9.68 9.43
CA ASP A 162 -0.01 10.01 10.72
C ASP A 162 1.05 9.93 11.82
N VAL A 163 1.54 11.10 12.22
CA VAL A 163 2.58 11.22 13.24
C VAL A 163 2.11 10.67 14.59
N ASN A 164 0.80 10.64 14.88
CA ASN A 164 0.30 10.09 16.14
C ASN A 164 0.39 8.57 16.19
N SER A 165 0.38 7.90 15.04
CA SER A 165 0.43 6.45 14.94
C SER A 165 1.81 5.82 15.20
N PHE A 166 2.88 6.61 15.24
CA PHE A 166 4.18 6.10 15.69
C PHE A 166 4.03 5.61 17.13
N ILE A 167 4.10 4.29 17.32
CA ILE A 167 4.02 3.62 18.63
C ILE A 167 5.33 3.87 19.39
N GLN A 168 5.25 4.05 20.72
CA GLN A 168 6.40 4.10 21.64
C GLN A 168 6.71 2.72 22.19
#